data_AF-A0A6L6IQ01-F1
#
_entry.id   AF-A0A6L6IQ01-F1
#
_cell.length_a   1.000
_cell.length_b   1.000
_cell.length_c   1.000
_cell.angle_alpha   90.00
_cell.angle_beta   90.00
_cell.angle_gamma   90.00
#
_symmetry.space_group_name_H-M   'P 1'
#
loop_
_entity.id
_entity.type
_entity.pdbx_description
1 polymer ?
#
loop_
_entity_poly.entity_id
_entity_poly.type
_entity_poly.pdbx_seq_one_letter_code
_entity_poly.pdbx_strand_id
1 'polypeptide(L)'
;MSASSSSLQQWLRLRAASQHMLRLVTEKRWDELVEGEMEYIRLVEALAQKSFQPGDPSTQNQIKELLRVIIDNENEVKRLLTIRMNELKALIQSGNQQKTLTSAYSNHSGMLLVPDAPGTP
;
A
#
# COMPACT_ATOMS: atom_id res chain seq x y z
N MET A 1 28.04 -16.34 -22.48
CA MET A 1 28.02 -16.29 -20.99
C MET A 1 27.48 -14.96 -20.43
N SER A 2 27.51 -13.86 -21.19
CA SER A 2 27.04 -12.53 -20.76
C SER A 2 25.52 -12.37 -20.70
N ALA A 3 24.75 -13.02 -21.60
CA ALA A 3 23.29 -12.93 -21.62
C ALA A 3 22.63 -13.54 -20.37
N SER A 4 23.11 -14.71 -19.91
CA SER A 4 22.61 -15.37 -18.70
C SER A 4 22.94 -14.60 -17.41
N SER A 5 24.10 -13.93 -17.39
CA SER A 5 24.47 -13.07 -16.26
C SER A 5 23.62 -11.80 -16.23
N SER A 6 23.31 -11.22 -17.40
CA SER A 6 22.46 -10.04 -17.53
C SER A 6 21.01 -10.30 -17.15
N SER A 7 20.46 -11.47 -17.49
CA SER A 7 19.09 -11.83 -17.09
C SER A 7 19.00 -12.02 -15.57
N LEU A 8 19.93 -12.73 -14.96
CA LEU A 8 19.97 -12.91 -13.50
C LEU A 8 20.07 -11.57 -12.76
N GLN A 9 20.89 -10.63 -13.26
CA GLN A 9 20.98 -9.28 -12.68
C GLN A 9 19.64 -8.52 -12.73
N GLN A 10 18.85 -8.66 -13.80
CA GLN A 10 17.52 -8.04 -13.86
C GLN A 10 16.56 -8.64 -12.83
N TRP A 11 16.58 -9.96 -12.64
CA TRP A 11 15.79 -10.63 -11.59
C TRP A 11 16.19 -10.22 -10.17
N LEU A 12 17.50 -10.05 -9.91
CA LEU A 12 17.99 -9.56 -8.62
C LEU A 12 17.55 -8.11 -8.36
N ARG A 13 17.55 -7.25 -9.39
CA ARG A 13 17.04 -5.88 -9.30
C ARG A 13 15.54 -5.86 -9.00
N LEU A 14 14.75 -6.70 -9.66
CA LEU A 14 13.32 -6.82 -9.39
C LEU A 14 13.05 -7.26 -7.94
N ARG A 15 13.81 -8.25 -7.43
CA ARG A 15 13.74 -8.66 -6.03
C ARG A 15 14.09 -7.53 -5.07
N ALA A 16 15.13 -6.76 -5.35
CA ALA A 16 15.50 -5.62 -4.51
C ALA A 16 14.37 -4.56 -4.48
N ALA A 17 13.75 -4.29 -5.63
CA ALA A 17 12.61 -3.38 -5.72
C ALA A 17 11.39 -3.89 -4.91
N SER A 18 11.04 -5.18 -5.00
CA SER A 18 9.92 -5.74 -4.21
C SER A 18 10.19 -5.72 -2.70
N GLN A 19 11.43 -5.99 -2.27
CA GLN A 19 11.84 -5.87 -0.87
C GLN A 19 11.80 -4.42 -0.37
N HIS A 20 12.18 -3.47 -1.23
CA HIS A 20 12.10 -2.05 -0.91
C HIS A 20 10.65 -1.61 -0.69
N MET A 21 9.73 -1.98 -1.59
CA MET A 21 8.29 -1.72 -1.44
C MET A 21 7.72 -2.32 -0.15
N LEU A 22 8.09 -3.56 0.19
CA LEU A 22 7.68 -4.19 1.43
C LEU A 22 8.14 -3.41 2.67
N ARG A 23 9.37 -2.88 2.65
CA ARG A 23 9.89 -2.04 3.73
C ARG A 23 9.11 -0.74 3.85
N LEU A 24 8.85 -0.05 2.74
CA LEU A 24 8.08 1.21 2.72
C LEU A 24 6.67 1.04 3.30
N VAL A 25 5.99 -0.08 2.96
CA VAL A 25 4.67 -0.42 3.50
C VAL A 25 4.75 -0.65 5.01
N THR A 26 5.79 -1.34 5.49
CA THR A 26 6.01 -1.57 6.92
C THR A 26 6.28 -0.28 7.68
N GLU A 27 7.02 0.65 7.06
CA GLU A 27 7.33 1.98 7.57
C GLU A 27 6.18 2.99 7.40
N LYS A 28 5.05 2.58 6.79
CA LYS A 28 3.89 3.43 6.46
C LYS A 28 4.23 4.64 5.57
N ARG A 29 5.28 4.54 4.75
CA ARG A 29 5.74 5.58 3.82
C ARG A 29 5.02 5.44 2.48
N TRP A 30 3.75 5.83 2.45
CA TRP A 30 2.86 5.59 1.31
C TRP A 30 3.22 6.42 0.07
N ASP A 31 3.64 7.67 0.25
CA ASP A 31 4.00 8.54 -0.88
C ASP A 31 5.19 7.96 -1.65
N GLU A 32 6.19 7.46 -0.92
CA GLU A 32 7.37 6.80 -1.49
C GLU A 32 7.07 5.42 -2.06
N LEU A 33 6.06 4.73 -1.52
CA LEU A 33 5.60 3.45 -2.07
C LEU A 33 5.02 3.65 -3.48
N VAL A 34 4.23 4.71 -3.68
CA VAL A 34 3.65 5.05 -4.99
C VAL A 34 4.74 5.44 -5.98
N GLU A 35 5.76 6.19 -5.54
CA GLU A 35 6.91 6.51 -6.39
C GLU A 35 7.71 5.26 -6.78
N GLY A 36 7.95 4.36 -5.82
CA GLY A 36 8.64 3.09 -6.04
C GLY A 36 7.87 2.09 -6.91
N GLU A 37 6.54 2.16 -6.93
CA GLU A 37 5.69 1.31 -7.78
C GLU A 37 5.96 1.52 -9.27
N MET A 38 6.20 2.76 -9.71
CA MET A 38 6.52 3.05 -11.11
C MET A 38 7.82 2.38 -11.55
N GLU A 39 8.85 2.39 -10.70
CA GLU A 39 10.12 1.71 -10.98
C GLU A 39 9.93 0.18 -10.99
N TYR A 40 9.12 -0.35 -10.08
CA TYR A 40 8.78 -1.78 -10.05
C TYR A 40 8.08 -2.23 -11.34
N ILE A 41 7.03 -1.53 -11.76
CA ILE A 41 6.26 -1.84 -12.98
C ILE A 41 7.18 -1.79 -14.21
N ARG A 42 8.04 -0.77 -14.33
CA ARG A 42 9.01 -0.67 -15.44
C ARG A 42 9.95 -1.86 -15.49
N LEU A 43 10.45 -2.31 -14.35
CA LEU A 43 11.33 -3.49 -14.27
C LEU A 43 10.60 -4.78 -14.66
N VAL A 44 9.34 -4.94 -14.25
CA VAL A 44 8.50 -6.08 -14.63
C VAL A 44 8.21 -6.07 -16.14
N GLU A 45 7.82 -4.93 -16.70
CA GLU A 45 7.55 -4.77 -18.13
C GLU A 45 8.79 -5.06 -18.98
N ALA A 46 9.96 -4.54 -18.57
CA ALA A 46 11.23 -4.80 -19.24
C ALA A 46 11.60 -6.29 -19.21
N LEU A 47 11.29 -6.99 -18.12
CA LEU A 47 11.48 -8.44 -17.99
C LEU A 47 10.48 -9.23 -18.84
N ALA A 48 9.22 -8.80 -18.92
CA ALA A 48 8.18 -9.44 -19.71
C ALA A 48 8.42 -9.32 -21.23
N GLN A 49 8.95 -8.19 -21.71
CA GLN A 49 9.30 -7.99 -23.11
C GLN A 49 10.51 -8.81 -23.55
N LYS A 50 11.39 -9.19 -22.62
CA LYS A 50 12.54 -10.02 -22.91
C LYS A 50 12.11 -11.48 -22.96
N SER A 51 12.06 -12.06 -24.15
CA SER A 51 11.81 -13.49 -24.31
C SER A 51 12.84 -14.27 -23.48
N PHE A 52 12.36 -15.02 -22.49
CA PHE A 52 13.22 -15.82 -21.62
C PHE A 52 13.90 -16.88 -22.47
N GLN A 53 15.17 -16.64 -22.80
CA GLN A 53 16.00 -17.63 -23.46
C GLN A 53 16.42 -18.65 -22.40
N PRO A 54 16.14 -19.95 -22.58
CA PRO A 54 16.52 -20.96 -21.60
C PRO A 54 18.05 -20.98 -21.50
N GLY A 55 18.56 -20.38 -20.42
CA GLY A 55 19.97 -20.48 -20.05
C GLY A 55 20.27 -21.82 -19.39
N ASP A 56 21.49 -21.95 -18.85
CA ASP A 56 21.92 -23.09 -18.05
C ASP A 56 20.89 -23.43 -16.94
N PRO A 57 20.47 -24.70 -16.78
CA PRO A 57 19.48 -25.12 -15.78
C PRO A 57 19.74 -24.64 -14.35
N SER A 58 21.01 -24.48 -13.96
CA SER A 58 21.37 -23.88 -12.65
C SER A 58 20.85 -22.44 -12.50
N THR A 59 21.05 -21.61 -13.54
CA THR A 59 20.57 -20.22 -13.55
C THR A 59 19.05 -20.15 -13.55
N GLN A 60 18.38 -21.08 -14.24
CA GLN A 60 16.91 -21.13 -14.25
C GLN A 60 16.33 -21.46 -12.88
N ASN A 61 16.93 -22.41 -12.15
CA ASN A 61 16.50 -22.75 -10.81
C ASN A 61 16.67 -21.58 -9.84
N GLN A 62 17.77 -20.83 -9.96
CA GLN A 62 17.98 -19.63 -9.16
C GLN A 62 16.94 -18.54 -9.46
N ILE A 63 16.60 -18.34 -10.74
CA ILE A 63 15.55 -17.38 -11.13
C ILE A 63 14.17 -17.80 -10.58
N LYS A 64 13.84 -19.09 -10.62
CA LYS A 64 12.58 -19.61 -10.04
C LYS A 64 12.48 -19.33 -8.54
N GLU A 65 13.57 -19.51 -7.80
CA GLU A 65 13.60 -19.21 -6.36
C GLU A 65 13.43 -17.71 -6.11
N LEU A 66 14.11 -16.86 -6.91
CA LEU A 66 13.93 -15.41 -6.83
C LEU A 66 12.48 -14.99 -7.11
N LEU A 67 11.85 -15.58 -8.12
CA LEU A 67 10.46 -15.30 -8.48
C LEU A 67 9.51 -15.66 -7.35
N ARG A 68 9.73 -16.80 -6.68
CA ARG A 68 8.92 -17.20 -5.52
C ARG A 68 8.97 -16.14 -4.42
N VAL A 69 10.17 -15.68 -4.07
CA VAL A 69 10.37 -14.62 -3.07
C VAL A 69 9.69 -13.31 -3.50
N ILE A 70 9.75 -12.96 -4.79
CA ILE A 70 9.08 -11.76 -5.31
C ILE A 70 7.57 -11.85 -5.15
N ILE A 71 6.97 -12.99 -5.52
CA ILE A 71 5.52 -13.22 -5.39
C ILE A 71 5.07 -13.18 -3.93
N ASP A 72 5.85 -13.78 -3.03
CA ASP A 72 5.57 -13.75 -1.60
C ASP A 72 5.60 -12.31 -1.05
N ASN A 73 6.60 -11.52 -1.44
CA ASN A 73 6.69 -10.10 -1.07
C ASN A 73 5.49 -9.30 -1.61
N GLU A 74 5.09 -9.51 -2.86
CA GLU A 74 3.92 -8.83 -3.43
C GLU A 74 2.63 -9.13 -2.69
N ASN A 75 2.41 -10.40 -2.32
CA ASN A 75 1.24 -10.82 -1.58
C ASN A 75 1.17 -10.13 -0.22
N GLU A 76 2.32 -10.00 0.46
CA GLU A 76 2.38 -9.33 1.75
C GLU A 76 2.14 -7.82 1.62
N VAL A 77 2.72 -7.16 0.61
CA VAL A 77 2.44 -5.74 0.32
C VAL A 77 0.95 -5.51 0.09
N LYS A 78 0.30 -6.35 -0.73
CA LYS A 78 -1.15 -6.27 -1.02
C LYS A 78 -1.99 -6.49 0.24
N ARG A 79 -1.60 -7.45 1.08
CA ARG A 79 -2.28 -7.74 2.37
C ARG A 79 -2.21 -6.53 3.30
N LEU A 80 -1.02 -5.98 3.52
CA LEU A 80 -0.80 -4.84 4.42
C LEU A 80 -1.54 -3.58 3.95
N LEU A 81 -1.52 -3.31 2.64
CA LEU A 81 -2.31 -2.23 2.01
C LEU A 81 -3.81 -2.41 2.26
N THR A 82 -4.33 -3.63 2.10
CA THR A 82 -5.76 -3.93 2.32
C THR A 82 -6.17 -3.71 3.77
N ILE A 83 -5.35 -4.17 4.73
CA ILE A 83 -5.60 -3.96 6.16
C ILE A 83 -5.69 -2.46 6.47
N ARG A 84 -4.71 -1.68 6.00
CA ARG A 84 -4.67 -0.22 6.22
C ARG A 84 -5.83 0.50 5.57
N MET A 85 -6.20 0.13 4.35
CA MET A 85 -7.38 0.67 3.66
C MET A 85 -8.67 0.40 4.47
N ASN A 86 -8.81 -0.79 5.05
CA ASN A 86 -9.95 -1.12 5.90
C ASN A 86 -9.96 -0.30 7.20
N GLU A 87 -8.80 -0.10 7.84
CA GLU A 87 -8.67 0.78 9.00
C GLU A 87 -9.08 2.23 8.67
N LEU A 88 -8.61 2.78 7.55
CA LEU A 88 -8.98 4.12 7.10
C LEU A 88 -10.48 4.25 6.83
N LYS A 89 -11.09 3.25 6.19
CA LYS A 89 -12.54 3.20 5.97
C LYS A 89 -13.33 3.20 7.29
N ALA A 90 -12.88 2.42 8.29
CA ALA A 90 -13.50 2.38 9.60
C ALA A 90 -13.38 3.73 10.35
N LEU A 91 -12.22 4.38 10.27
CA LEU A 91 -12.02 5.72 10.84
C LEU A 91 -12.91 6.78 10.18
N ILE A 92 -13.07 6.74 8.85
CA ILE A 92 -13.97 7.67 8.15
C ILE A 92 -15.44 7.42 8.53
N GLN A 93 -15.87 6.16 8.60
CA GLN A 93 -17.24 5.82 9.00
C GLN A 93 -17.55 6.27 10.43
N SER A 94 -16.65 6.02 11.38
CA SER A 94 -16.80 6.46 12.77
C SER A 94 -16.76 7.99 12.89
N GLY A 95 -15.89 8.69 12.17
CA GLY A 95 -15.85 10.15 12.14
C GLY A 95 -17.13 10.78 11.56
N ASN A 96 -17.74 10.15 10.55
CA ASN A 96 -19.04 10.57 10.03
C ASN A 96 -20.16 10.36 11.05
N GLN A 97 -20.16 9.23 11.77
CA GLN A 97 -21.13 8.99 12.85
C GLN A 97 -20.97 10.01 13.98
N GLN A 98 -19.73 10.33 14.37
CA GLN A 98 -19.45 11.38 15.36
C GLN A 98 -19.95 12.75 14.88
N LYS A 99 -19.66 13.16 13.64
CA LYS A 99 -20.19 14.42 13.07
C LYS A 99 -21.71 14.46 13.05
N THR A 100 -22.37 13.36 12.73
CA THR A 100 -23.84 13.25 12.73
C THR A 100 -24.40 13.39 14.14
N LEU A 101 -23.80 12.71 15.13
CA LEU A 101 -24.22 12.84 16.53
C LEU A 101 -23.96 14.25 17.06
N THR A 102 -22.76 14.81 16.87
CA THR A 102 -22.44 16.18 17.30
C THR A 102 -23.35 17.21 16.63
N SER A 103 -23.65 17.07 15.34
CA SER A 103 -24.61 17.93 14.64
C SER A 103 -26.03 17.77 15.18
N ALA A 104 -26.47 16.55 15.48
CA ALA A 104 -27.79 16.30 16.08
C ALA A 104 -27.91 16.91 17.48
N TYR A 105 -26.89 16.76 18.32
CA TYR A 105 -26.84 17.38 19.66
C TYR A 105 -26.70 18.91 19.59
N SER A 106 -25.98 19.47 18.61
CA SER A 106 -25.90 20.92 18.38
C SER A 106 -27.23 21.50 17.87
N ASN A 107 -27.89 20.83 16.94
CA ASN A 107 -29.20 21.23 16.43
C ASN A 107 -30.29 21.11 17.50
N HIS A 108 -30.16 20.16 18.43
CA HIS A 108 -31.11 20.01 19.54
C HIS A 108 -30.77 20.92 20.74
N SER A 109 -29.51 21.28 20.94
CA SER A 109 -29.09 22.26 21.98
C SER A 109 -29.27 23.71 21.56
N GLY A 110 -29.59 23.97 20.28
CA GLY A 110 -30.06 25.27 19.79
C GLY A 110 -31.45 25.66 20.29
N MET A 111 -32.17 24.75 20.96
CA MET A 111 -33.39 25.04 21.71
C MET A 111 -33.14 25.01 23.23
N LEU A 112 -32.01 25.54 23.68
CA LEU A 112 -31.94 26.08 25.05
C LEU A 112 -32.82 27.34 25.08
N LEU A 113 -34.07 27.15 25.49
CA LEU A 113 -34.88 28.21 26.10
C LEU A 113 -34.02 28.85 27.19
N VAL A 114 -33.49 30.04 26.91
CA VAL A 114 -33.03 30.95 27.95
C VAL A 114 -34.26 31.15 28.85
N PRO A 115 -34.25 30.73 30.12
CA PRO A 115 -35.32 31.13 31.02
C PRO A 115 -35.20 32.65 31.15
N ASP A 116 -36.21 33.37 30.67
CA ASP A 116 -36.42 34.76 31.01
C ASP A 116 -36.43 34.84 32.54
N ALA A 117 -35.35 35.39 33.11
CA ALA A 117 -35.28 35.67 34.53
C ALA A 117 -36.25 36.82 34.80
N PRO A 118 -37.24 36.69 35.70
CA PRO A 118 -38.19 37.74 35.96
C PRO A 118 -37.48 38.93 36.60
N GLY A 119 -37.33 40.01 35.84
CA GLY A 119 -36.95 41.32 36.36
C GLY A 119 -38.08 41.87 37.25
N THR A 120 -37.83 41.90 38.56
CA THR A 120 -38.49 42.80 39.52
C THR A 120 -37.48 43.91 39.85
N PRO A 121 -37.92 45.17 39.98
CA PRO A 121 -38.65 45.62 41.16
C PRO A 121 -39.97 46.37 40.90
#